data_AF-A0A2E9LUA3-F1
#
_entry.id   AF-A0A2E9LUA3-F1
#
_cell.length_a   1.000
_cell.length_b   1.000
_cell.length_c   1.000
_cell.angle_alpha   90.00
_cell.angle_beta   90.00
_cell.angle_gamma   90.00
#
_symmetry.space_group_name_H-M   'P 1'
#
loop_
_entity.id
_entity.type
_entity.pdbx_description
1 polymer ?
#
loop_
_entity_poly.entity_id
_entity_poly.type
_entity_poly.pdbx_seq_one_letter_code
_entity_poly.pdbx_strand_id
1 'polypeptide(L)'
;MRSASLPVWCGGMLESGVGRAHNVALASLPGFTLPGDISASRRYWDRDIVSPEFEVEDGAMKVPSGLGIGVDLDLGRIQSLTVREVSFS
;
A
#
# COMPACT_ATOMS: atom_id res chain seq x y z
N MET A 1 22.77 -2.69 4.23
CA MET A 1 21.98 -3.94 4.32
C MET A 1 22.27 -4.85 3.14
N ARG A 2 21.95 -4.47 1.89
CA ARG A 2 22.28 -5.28 0.70
C ARG A 2 23.77 -5.60 0.54
N SER A 3 24.67 -4.63 0.73
CA SER A 3 26.13 -4.85 0.68
C SER A 3 26.67 -5.74 1.81
N ALA A 4 25.91 -5.89 2.89
CA ALA A 4 26.22 -6.75 4.02
C ALA A 4 25.44 -8.08 3.96
N SER A 5 24.75 -8.37 2.86
CA SER A 5 23.92 -9.57 2.67
C SER A 5 22.87 -9.79 3.77
N LEU A 6 22.36 -8.70 4.36
CA LEU A 6 21.31 -8.76 5.37
C LEU A 6 19.93 -8.68 4.70
N PRO A 7 19.09 -9.73 4.81
CA PRO A 7 17.74 -9.72 4.25
C PRO A 7 16.86 -8.75 5.05
N VAL A 8 15.93 -8.09 4.36
CA VAL A 8 14.94 -7.20 4.98
C VAL A 8 13.52 -7.55 4.55
N TRP A 9 12.54 -7.02 5.27
CA TRP A 9 11.13 -7.02 4.89
C TRP A 9 10.55 -5.61 5.00
N CYS A 10 9.39 -5.40 4.38
CA CYS A 10 8.62 -4.19 4.54
C CYS A 10 7.57 -4.41 5.63
N GLY A 11 7.60 -3.62 6.70
CA GLY A 11 6.57 -3.65 7.74
C GLY A 11 5.25 -3.03 7.27
N GLY A 12 4.25 -3.04 8.16
CA GLY A 12 2.95 -2.42 7.93
C GLY A 12 2.45 -1.69 9.17
N MET A 13 1.66 -0.64 8.94
CA MET A 13 1.13 0.27 9.96
C MET A 13 -0.39 0.45 9.83
N LEU A 14 -1.10 -0.57 9.33
CA LEU A 14 -2.52 -0.50 9.00
C LEU A 14 -2.82 0.63 8.00
N GLU A 15 -1.98 0.77 7.00
CA GLU A 15 -2.14 1.83 6.00
C GLU A 15 -3.46 1.67 5.23
N SER A 16 -4.01 2.80 4.80
CA SER A 16 -4.97 2.82 3.71
C SER A 16 -4.28 2.45 2.40
N GLY A 17 -5.05 2.30 1.33
CA GLY A 17 -4.53 1.94 0.01
C GLY A 17 -3.42 2.86 -0.51
N VAL A 18 -3.40 4.14 -0.13
CA VAL A 18 -2.33 5.09 -0.52
C VAL A 18 -0.99 4.71 0.07
N GLY A 19 -0.93 4.43 1.38
CA GLY A 19 0.30 3.99 2.03
C GLY A 19 0.68 2.57 1.60
N ARG A 20 -0.32 1.69 1.46
CA ARG A 20 -0.11 0.31 0.98
C ARG A 20 0.53 0.29 -0.41
N ALA A 21 0.09 1.14 -1.34
CA ALA A 21 0.67 1.24 -2.68
C ALA A 21 2.17 1.56 -2.65
N HIS A 22 2.58 2.51 -1.81
CA HIS A 22 3.99 2.82 -1.63
C HIS A 22 4.76 1.65 -1.01
N ASN A 23 4.19 0.98 0.00
CA ASN A 23 4.82 -0.16 0.65
C ASN A 23 5.02 -1.33 -0.33
N VAL A 24 4.04 -1.62 -1.19
CA VAL A 24 4.16 -2.67 -2.23
C VAL A 24 5.27 -2.33 -3.22
N ALA A 25 5.35 -1.08 -3.67
CA ALA A 25 6.43 -0.63 -4.53
C ALA A 25 7.80 -0.77 -3.84
N LEU A 26 7.92 -0.36 -2.57
CA LEU A 26 9.14 -0.51 -1.77
C LEU A 26 9.54 -1.99 -1.59
N ALA A 27 8.58 -2.84 -1.23
CA ALA A 27 8.79 -4.27 -1.01
C ALA A 27 9.21 -5.02 -2.30
N SER A 28 8.97 -4.44 -3.48
CA SER A 28 9.42 -4.99 -4.76
C SER A 28 10.91 -4.79 -5.05
N LEU A 29 11.61 -3.97 -4.26
CA LEU A 29 13.02 -3.67 -4.47
C LEU A 29 13.95 -4.83 -4.09
N PRO A 30 15.13 -4.95 -4.74
CA PRO A 30 16.14 -5.93 -4.35
C PRO A 30 16.57 -5.79 -2.88
N GLY A 31 16.60 -6.91 -2.16
CA GLY A 31 16.96 -6.98 -0.73
C GLY A 31 15.78 -7.22 0.19
N PHE A 32 14.55 -6.92 -0.26
CA PHE A 32 13.31 -7.33 0.41
C PHE A 32 13.00 -8.79 0.09
N THR A 33 13.68 -9.70 0.78
CA THR A 33 13.60 -11.16 0.51
C THR A 33 12.84 -11.94 1.57
N LEU A 34 12.36 -11.25 2.61
CA LEU A 34 11.47 -11.81 3.62
C LEU A 34 10.04 -11.30 3.36
N PRO A 35 8.99 -12.12 3.56
CA PRO A 35 7.61 -11.66 3.43
C PRO A 35 7.35 -10.44 4.32
N GLY A 36 6.74 -9.40 3.75
CA GLY A 36 6.38 -8.19 4.48
C GLY A 36 5.01 -8.26 5.12
N ASP A 37 4.73 -7.31 6.01
CA ASP A 37 3.44 -7.16 6.70
C ASP A 37 2.44 -6.34 5.86
N ILE A 38 2.36 -6.64 4.56
CA ILE A 38 1.46 -5.99 3.62
C ILE A 38 0.34 -6.96 3.26
N SER A 39 -0.84 -6.75 3.83
CA SER A 39 -2.01 -7.59 3.59
C SER A 39 -2.99 -6.95 2.60
N ALA A 40 -3.92 -7.75 2.07
CA ALA A 40 -5.06 -7.29 1.29
C ALA A 40 -5.86 -6.21 2.04
N SER A 41 -6.42 -5.24 1.33
CA SER A 41 -7.20 -4.14 1.89
C SER A 41 -8.36 -4.64 2.76
N ARG A 42 -9.09 -5.66 2.29
CA ARG A 42 -10.21 -6.32 3.02
C ARG A 42 -9.85 -6.93 4.37
N ARG A 43 -8.56 -7.08 4.71
CA ARG A 43 -8.14 -7.53 6.04
C ARG A 43 -8.41 -6.46 7.12
N TYR A 44 -8.36 -5.19 6.74
CA TYR A 44 -8.43 -4.05 7.66
C TYR A 44 -9.65 -3.18 7.44
N TRP A 45 -10.09 -3.05 6.18
CA TRP A 45 -11.13 -2.12 5.78
C TRP A 45 -12.27 -2.88 5.10
N ASP A 46 -13.52 -2.53 5.43
CA ASP A 46 -14.69 -3.00 4.68
C ASP A 46 -14.72 -2.40 3.26
N ARG A 47 -14.23 -1.15 3.15
CA ARG A 47 -14.00 -0.44 1.89
C ARG A 47 -12.83 0.52 2.05
N ASP A 48 -11.79 0.35 1.24
CA ASP A 48 -10.60 1.21 1.22
C ASP A 48 -10.87 2.54 0.49
N ILE A 49 -9.87 3.43 0.45
CA ILE A 49 -9.93 4.75 -0.18
C ILE A 49 -9.30 4.81 -1.58
N VAL A 50 -8.96 3.65 -2.16
CA VAL A 50 -8.32 3.55 -3.47
C VAL A 50 -9.05 2.54 -4.36
N SER A 51 -8.84 2.65 -5.68
CA SER A 51 -9.29 1.69 -6.67
C SER A 51 -8.17 1.41 -7.70
N PRO A 52 -7.88 0.14 -8.05
CA PRO A 52 -8.42 -1.07 -7.42
C PRO A 52 -7.93 -1.23 -5.98
N GLU A 53 -8.71 -1.93 -5.15
CA GLU A 53 -8.23 -2.37 -3.83
C GLU A 53 -7.15 -3.44 -3.96
N PHE A 54 -6.29 -3.55 -2.94
CA PHE A 54 -5.23 -4.52 -2.94
C PHE A 54 -5.73 -5.89 -2.52
N GLU A 55 -5.50 -6.88 -3.36
CA GLU A 55 -5.81 -8.28 -3.11
C GLU A 55 -4.55 -9.12 -2.95
N VAL A 56 -4.70 -10.27 -2.28
CA VAL A 56 -3.67 -11.30 -2.14
C VAL A 56 -4.16 -12.58 -2.81
N GLU A 57 -3.40 -13.03 -3.80
CA GLU A 57 -3.62 -14.28 -4.54
C GLU A 57 -2.44 -15.21 -4.23
N ASP A 58 -2.70 -16.40 -3.69
CA ASP A 58 -1.67 -17.40 -3.33
C ASP A 58 -0.50 -16.86 -2.49
N GLY A 59 -0.80 -15.93 -1.57
CA GLY A 59 0.19 -15.31 -0.68
C GLY A 59 1.03 -14.21 -1.34
N ALA A 60 0.73 -13.82 -2.58
CA ALA A 60 1.40 -12.76 -3.30
C ALA A 60 0.45 -11.59 -3.60
N MET A 61 1.03 -10.40 -3.77
CA MET A 61 0.33 -9.18 -4.15
C MET A 61 0.96 -8.62 -5.42
N LYS A 62 0.12 -8.17 -6.36
CA LYS A 62 0.59 -7.56 -7.60
C LYS A 62 1.13 -6.16 -7.30
N VAL A 63 2.31 -5.85 -7.83
CA VAL A 63 2.86 -4.49 -7.79
C VAL A 63 2.09 -3.63 -8.80
N PRO A 64 1.46 -2.52 -8.39
CA PRO A 64 0.77 -1.63 -9.33
C PRO A 64 1.74 -1.08 -10.39
N SER A 65 1.31 -1.08 -11.65
CA SER A 65 2.14 -0.65 -12.79
C SER A 65 1.73 0.70 -13.40
N GLY A 66 0.68 1.32 -12.87
CA GLY A 66 0.21 2.63 -13.31
C GLY A 66 1.18 3.76 -12.92
N LEU A 67 0.92 4.98 -13.41
CA LEU A 67 1.71 6.16 -13.05
C LEU A 67 1.55 6.51 -11.56
N GLY A 68 2.57 7.13 -10.99
CA GLY A 68 2.58 7.50 -9.57
C GLY A 68 2.56 6.27 -8.67
N ILE A 69 1.58 6.20 -7.77
CA ILE A 69 1.40 5.06 -6.86
C ILE A 69 0.64 3.89 -7.52
N GLY A 70 0.22 4.04 -8.78
CA GLY A 70 -0.40 2.99 -9.59
C GLY A 70 -1.83 2.60 -9.21
N VAL A 71 -2.48 3.39 -8.35
CA VAL A 71 -3.90 3.27 -7.98
C VAL A 71 -4.57 4.64 -8.04
N ASP A 72 -5.87 4.66 -8.29
CA ASP A 72 -6.70 5.87 -8.25
C ASP A 72 -7.27 6.09 -6.85
N LEU A 73 -7.53 7.36 -6.50
CA LEU A 73 -8.15 7.72 -5.22
C LEU A 73 -9.68 7.69 -5.35
N ASP A 74 -10.36 7.05 -4.40
CA ASP A 74 -11.80 7.20 -4.23
C ASP A 74 -12.09 8.48 -3.42
N LEU A 75 -12.12 9.61 -4.12
CA LEU A 75 -12.32 10.92 -3.49
C LEU A 75 -13.64 11.02 -2.72
N GLY A 76 -14.70 10.34 -3.19
CA GLY A 76 -15.98 10.31 -2.49
C GLY A 76 -15.87 9.59 -1.15
N ARG A 77 -15.15 8.46 -1.12
CA ARG A 77 -14.87 7.74 0.12
C ARG A 77 -13.98 8.55 1.06
N ILE A 78 -12.92 9.16 0.56
CA ILE A 78 -12.03 10.03 1.34
C ILE A 78 -12.85 11.13 1.99
N GLN A 79 -13.61 11.89 1.21
CA GLN A 79 -14.47 12.97 1.71
C GLN A 79 -15.45 12.49 2.77
N SER A 80 -16.05 11.30 2.62
CA SER A 80 -16.97 10.73 3.61
C SER A 80 -16.33 10.37 4.95
N LEU A 81 -15.01 10.11 4.96
CA LEU A 81 -14.23 9.73 6.14
C LEU A 81 -13.45 10.91 6.75
N THR A 82 -13.28 12.00 6.00
CA THR A 82 -12.53 13.18 6.43
C THR A 82 -13.21 13.84 7.62
N VAL A 83 -12.47 13.96 8.74
CA VAL A 83 -12.92 14.68 9.94
C VAL A 83 -12.47 16.14 9.98
N ARG A 84 -11.44 16.48 9.20
CA ARG A 84 -10.88 17.84 9.09
C ARG A 84 -10.13 17.99 7.78
N GLU A 85 -10.26 19.15 7.16
CA GLU A 85 -9.54 19.55 5.94
C GLU A 85 -9.06 21.00 6.09
N VAL A 86 -7.90 21.32 5.52
CA VAL A 86 -7.37 22.68 5.42
C VAL A 86 -6.67 22.82 4.06
N SER A 87 -6.96 23.91 3.36
CA SER A 87 -6.37 24.22 2.05
C SER A 87 -5.56 25.51 2.14
N PHE A 88 -4.40 25.53 1.49
CA PHE A 88 -3.48 26.66 1.47
C PHE A 88 -3.27 27.10 0.02
N SER A 89 -3.24 28.41 -0.22
CA SER A 89 -3.04 29.06 -1.52
C SER A 89 -1.73 29.83 -1.56
#